data_AF-A0A967W5J0-F1
#
_entry.id   AF-A0A967W5J0-F1
#
_cell.length_a   1.000
_cell.length_b   1.000
_cell.length_c   1.000
_cell.angle_alpha   90.00
_cell.angle_beta   90.00
_cell.angle_gamma   90.00
#
_symmetry.space_group_name_H-M   'P 1'
#
loop_
_entity.id
_entity.type
_entity.pdbx_description
1 polymer ?
#
loop_
_entity_poly.entity_id
_entity_poly.type
_entity_poly.pdbx_seq_one_letter_code
_entity_poly.pdbx_strand_id
1 'polypeptide(L)'
;LDTNPNWSEEAINMGIPNDNRNSNYAQVEFRLETADSISPSSKIFIVGHFNNWMINKLNQMSFDSGKRMWTGKAFIKQGTYAYKYVIVQDNKVDNLSLDQGFLSSQQEYLTFIYFKDPDQNFDRLLKVDRLIK
;
A
#
# COMPACT_ATOMS: atom_id res chain seq x y z
N LEU A 1 -10.30 28.59 -20.78
CA LEU A 1 -10.32 27.22 -21.37
C LEU A 1 -9.69 26.30 -20.34
N ASP A 2 -10.46 26.00 -19.31
CA ASP A 2 -10.07 25.07 -18.26
C ASP A 2 -10.67 23.71 -18.63
N THR A 3 -9.98 23.00 -19.53
CA THR A 3 -10.31 21.60 -19.79
C THR A 3 -9.73 20.82 -18.64
N ASN A 4 -10.51 20.74 -17.57
CA ASN A 4 -10.29 19.81 -16.48
C ASN A 4 -9.95 18.45 -17.10
N PRO A 5 -8.72 17.93 -16.90
CA PRO A 5 -8.31 16.69 -17.54
C PRO A 5 -9.27 15.60 -17.07
N ASN A 6 -9.95 14.94 -18.03
CA ASN A 6 -10.87 13.84 -17.76
C ASN A 6 -10.20 12.85 -16.79
N TRP A 7 -10.58 12.93 -15.52
CA TRP A 7 -10.20 11.96 -14.52
C TRP A 7 -10.88 10.66 -14.90
N SER A 8 -10.14 9.74 -15.53
CA SER A 8 -10.53 8.34 -15.52
C SER A 8 -10.61 7.91 -14.05
N GLU A 9 -11.76 7.42 -13.61
CA GLU A 9 -12.02 6.85 -12.26
C GLU A 9 -10.97 5.81 -11.81
N GLU A 10 -10.14 5.35 -12.75
CA GLU A 10 -9.06 4.39 -12.57
C GLU A 10 -7.79 4.95 -11.91
N ALA A 11 -7.66 6.27 -11.72
CA ALA A 11 -6.44 6.87 -11.14
C ALA A 11 -6.34 6.76 -9.60
N ILE A 12 -7.26 6.03 -8.97
CA ILE A 12 -7.29 5.86 -7.52
C ILE A 12 -7.22 4.36 -7.20
N ASN A 13 -6.00 3.87 -6.96
CA ASN A 13 -5.74 2.64 -6.21
C ASN A 13 -6.13 2.84 -4.73
N MET A 14 -7.41 3.08 -4.46
CA MET A 14 -8.00 2.94 -3.13
C MET A 14 -8.74 1.61 -3.09
N GLY A 15 -8.82 1.01 -1.91
CA GLY A 15 -9.63 -0.19 -1.70
C GLY A 15 -11.08 0.11 -2.05
N ILE A 16 -11.84 -0.94 -2.34
CA ILE A 16 -13.27 -0.87 -2.59
C ILE A 16 -13.96 -1.39 -1.32
N PRO A 17 -14.07 -0.58 -0.25
CA PRO A 17 -14.89 -0.92 0.90
C PRO A 17 -16.35 -1.03 0.44
N ASN A 18 -17.09 -1.98 1.01
CA ASN A 18 -18.52 -2.08 0.79
C ASN A 18 -19.19 -0.80 1.30
N ASP A 19 -19.93 -0.12 0.43
CA ASP A 19 -20.61 1.15 0.72
C ASP A 19 -21.90 0.97 1.52
N ASN A 20 -22.43 -0.26 1.59
CA ASN A 20 -23.60 -0.60 2.36
C ASN A 20 -23.40 -0.26 3.85
N ARG A 21 -24.35 0.46 4.43
CA ARG A 21 -24.36 0.82 5.85
C ARG A 21 -24.46 -0.39 6.78
N ASN A 22 -25.02 -1.49 6.30
CA ASN A 22 -25.14 -2.75 7.02
C ASN A 22 -23.87 -3.63 6.88
N SER A 23 -22.85 -3.15 6.17
CA SER A 23 -21.59 -3.85 6.06
C SER A 23 -20.84 -3.81 7.38
N ASN A 24 -20.33 -4.98 7.78
CA ASN A 24 -19.63 -5.15 9.03
C ASN A 24 -18.12 -4.95 8.87
N TYR A 25 -17.48 -4.65 9.99
CA TYR A 25 -16.04 -4.77 10.11
C TYR A 25 -15.68 -6.14 10.67
N ALA A 26 -14.54 -6.67 10.24
CA ALA A 26 -13.99 -7.91 10.76
C ALA A 26 -12.55 -7.67 11.23
N GLN A 27 -12.16 -8.39 12.28
CA GLN A 27 -10.75 -8.51 12.64
C GLN A 27 -10.13 -9.59 11.75
N VAL A 28 -9.38 -9.14 10.74
CA VAL A 28 -8.70 -10.02 9.79
C VAL A 28 -7.33 -10.38 10.36
N GLU A 29 -7.03 -11.68 10.43
CA GLU A 29 -5.71 -12.19 10.80
C GLU A 29 -4.93 -12.53 9.53
N PHE A 30 -3.79 -11.86 9.35
CA PHE A 30 -2.84 -12.10 8.27
C PHE A 30 -1.76 -13.05 8.75
N ARG A 31 -1.37 -13.98 7.88
CA ARG A 31 -0.30 -14.94 8.13
C ARG A 31 0.68 -14.91 6.97
N LEU A 32 1.96 -14.86 7.29
CA LEU A 32 3.03 -14.88 6.32
C LEU A 32 4.08 -15.91 6.73
N GLU A 33 4.35 -16.85 5.84
CA GLU A 33 5.50 -17.74 5.93
C GLU A 33 6.68 -17.09 5.19
N THR A 34 7.87 -17.15 5.80
CA THR A 34 9.10 -16.57 5.23
C THR A 34 10.19 -17.63 5.20
N ALA A 35 11.14 -17.48 4.26
CA ALA A 35 12.35 -18.28 4.26
C ALA A 35 13.17 -18.05 5.54
N ASP A 36 13.98 -19.05 5.91
CA ASP A 36 14.83 -19.04 7.12
C ASP A 36 15.89 -17.93 7.12
N SER A 37 16.15 -17.31 5.96
CA SER A 37 17.04 -16.15 5.84
C SER A 37 16.47 -14.88 6.47
N ILE A 38 15.15 -14.80 6.68
CA ILE A 38 14.51 -13.67 7.34
C ILE A 38 14.58 -13.86 8.86
N SER A 39 15.36 -13.02 9.53
CA SER A 39 15.50 -13.09 10.99
C SER A 39 14.15 -12.89 11.70
N PRO A 40 13.84 -13.67 12.77
CA PRO A 40 12.71 -13.42 13.66
C PRO A 40 12.68 -12.01 14.29
N SER A 41 13.83 -11.33 14.35
CA SER A 41 13.93 -9.94 14.83
C SER A 41 13.62 -8.89 13.75
N SER A 42 13.33 -9.31 12.52
CA SER A 42 13.00 -8.40 11.43
C SER A 42 11.70 -7.65 11.72
N LYS A 43 11.63 -6.38 11.31
CA LYS A 43 10.40 -5.61 11.44
C LYS A 43 9.59 -5.76 10.15
N ILE A 44 8.62 -6.66 10.18
CA ILE A 44 7.69 -6.87 9.07
C ILE A 44 6.37 -6.17 9.37
N PHE A 45 5.78 -5.52 8.37
CA PHE A 45 4.51 -4.83 8.48
C PHE A 45 3.55 -5.28 7.38
N ILE A 46 2.27 -5.36 7.72
CA ILE A 46 1.18 -5.58 6.76
C ILE A 46 0.58 -4.23 6.36
N VAL A 47 0.73 -3.82 5.12
CA VAL A 47 0.23 -2.54 4.58
C VAL A 47 -0.76 -2.78 3.47
N GLY A 48 -1.69 -1.86 3.25
CA GLY A 48 -2.62 -1.95 2.15
C GLY A 48 -3.58 -0.78 2.06
N HIS A 49 -4.58 -0.93 1.21
CA HIS A 49 -5.63 0.08 1.06
C HIS A 49 -6.35 0.39 2.39
N PHE A 50 -6.55 -0.60 3.26
CA PHE A 50 -7.27 -0.44 4.52
C PHE A 50 -6.58 0.48 5.55
N ASN A 51 -5.29 0.78 5.35
CA ASN A 51 -4.52 1.68 6.23
C ASN A 51 -3.76 2.76 5.46
N ASN A 52 -4.20 3.07 4.24
CA ASN A 52 -3.57 4.04 3.35
C ASN A 52 -2.07 3.78 3.13
N TRP A 53 -1.69 2.49 3.07
CA TRP A 53 -0.29 2.05 2.90
C TRP A 53 0.68 2.57 3.98
N MET A 54 0.18 3.04 5.13
CA MET A 54 1.01 3.57 6.19
C MET A 54 1.74 2.47 6.96
N ILE A 55 3.02 2.69 7.25
CA ILE A 55 3.83 1.83 8.10
C ILE A 55 3.82 2.42 9.51
N ASN A 56 3.20 1.72 10.46
CA ASN A 56 3.12 2.17 11.84
C ASN A 56 3.15 0.98 12.82
N LYS A 57 3.16 1.24 14.13
CA LYS A 57 3.25 0.15 15.11
C LYS A 57 2.00 -0.75 15.14
N LEU A 58 0.85 -0.26 14.70
CA LEU A 58 -0.42 -1.01 14.76
C LEU A 58 -0.47 -2.13 13.72
N ASN A 59 0.29 -2.01 12.64
CA ASN A 59 0.34 -3.00 11.57
C ASN A 59 1.67 -3.77 11.51
N GLN A 60 2.46 -3.71 12.59
CA GLN A 60 3.64 -4.56 12.74
C GLN A 60 3.21 -6.02 12.98
N MET A 61 3.86 -6.95 12.30
CA MET A 61 3.65 -8.38 12.48
C MET A 61 4.54 -8.93 13.59
N SER A 62 4.05 -9.99 14.24
CA SER A 62 4.77 -10.73 15.27
C SER A 62 5.12 -12.12 14.77
N PHE A 63 6.38 -12.53 14.94
CA PHE A 63 6.81 -13.88 14.61
C PHE A 63 6.42 -14.87 15.71
N ASP A 64 5.67 -15.92 15.33
CA ASP A 64 5.37 -17.07 16.19
C ASP A 64 6.41 -18.16 15.93
N SER A 65 7.35 -18.35 16.86
CA SER A 65 8.43 -19.34 16.74
C SER A 65 7.93 -20.79 16.78
N GLY A 66 6.80 -21.06 17.43
CA GLY A 66 6.21 -22.40 17.50
C GLY A 66 5.62 -22.82 16.17
N LYS A 67 5.10 -21.86 15.40
CA LYS A 67 4.50 -22.08 14.08
C LYS A 67 5.40 -21.68 12.90
N ARG A 68 6.55 -21.05 13.17
CA ARG A 68 7.48 -20.50 12.18
C ARG A 68 6.82 -19.55 11.17
N MET A 69 5.88 -18.73 11.64
CA MET A 69 5.11 -17.81 10.78
C MET A 69 4.92 -16.46 11.45
N TRP A 70 4.81 -15.42 10.62
CA TRP A 70 4.44 -14.09 11.05
C TRP A 70 2.92 -13.97 11.13
N THR A 71 2.43 -13.29 12.15
CA THR A 71 1.01 -13.02 12.36
C THR A 71 0.77 -11.54 12.59
N GLY A 72 -0.28 -10.99 11.98
CA GLY A 72 -0.70 -9.61 12.15
C GLY A 72 -2.22 -9.54 12.11
N LYS A 73 -2.81 -8.49 12.70
CA LYS A 73 -4.26 -8.30 12.70
C LYS A 73 -4.60 -6.88 12.29
N ALA A 74 -5.68 -6.72 11.52
CA ALA A 74 -6.24 -5.42 11.18
C ALA A 74 -7.77 -5.48 11.25
N PHE A 75 -8.38 -4.38 11.67
CA PHE A 75 -9.83 -4.23 11.69
C PHE A 75 -10.28 -3.57 10.39
N ILE A 76 -10.91 -4.33 9.50
CA ILE A 76 -11.16 -3.94 8.11
C ILE A 76 -12.66 -4.06 7.82
N LYS A 77 -13.23 -3.06 7.15
CA LYS A 77 -14.61 -3.12 6.64
C LYS A 77 -14.70 -4.16 5.53
N GLN A 78 -15.78 -4.93 5.40
CA GLN A 78 -15.94 -5.84 4.27
C GLN A 78 -15.76 -5.09 2.93
N GLY A 79 -15.07 -5.70 1.98
CA GLY A 79 -14.72 -5.08 0.70
C GLY A 79 -13.48 -5.73 0.08
N THR A 80 -12.97 -5.11 -0.98
CA THR A 80 -11.79 -5.56 -1.72
C THR A 80 -10.62 -4.64 -1.46
N TYR A 81 -9.49 -5.18 -0.99
CA TYR A 81 -8.30 -4.40 -0.65
C TYR A 81 -7.05 -5.07 -1.21
N ALA A 82 -6.19 -4.29 -1.85
CA ALA A 82 -4.81 -4.70 -2.07
C ALA A 82 -4.03 -4.55 -0.77
N TYR A 83 -3.12 -5.48 -0.54
CA TYR A 83 -2.22 -5.46 0.60
C TYR A 83 -0.87 -6.07 0.19
N LYS A 84 0.17 -5.75 0.96
CA LYS A 84 1.46 -6.44 0.87
C LYS A 84 2.21 -6.42 2.19
N TYR A 85 3.24 -7.23 2.26
CA TYR A 85 4.17 -7.28 3.38
C TYR A 85 5.42 -6.48 3.04
N VAL A 86 5.89 -5.66 3.99
CA VAL A 86 7.09 -4.84 3.84
C VAL A 86 8.03 -5.06 5.01
N ILE A 87 9.33 -5.03 4.74
CA ILE A 87 10.39 -5.13 5.75
C ILE A 87 10.94 -3.73 5.99
N VAL A 88 11.17 -3.37 7.26
CA VAL A 88 11.83 -2.11 7.64
C VAL A 88 13.12 -2.41 8.38
N GLN A 89 14.24 -1.96 7.82
CA GLN A 89 15.57 -2.07 8.39
C GLN A 89 16.28 -0.72 8.25
N ASP A 90 16.88 -0.22 9.33
CA ASP A 90 17.65 1.04 9.35
C ASP A 90 16.91 2.25 8.74
N ASN A 91 15.62 2.40 9.07
CA ASN A 91 14.70 3.42 8.52
C ASN A 91 14.53 3.38 7.00
N LYS A 92 14.95 2.30 6.33
CA LYS A 92 14.66 2.02 4.93
C LYS A 92 13.53 1.02 4.82
N VAL A 93 12.63 1.27 3.88
CA VAL A 93 11.51 0.39 3.58
C VAL A 93 11.93 -0.48 2.40
N ASP A 94 12.02 -1.79 2.64
CA ASP A 94 12.11 -2.80 1.61
C ASP A 94 10.72 -3.35 1.34
N ASN A 95 10.23 -3.07 0.14
CA ASN A 95 8.88 -3.39 -0.28
C ASN A 95 8.84 -4.42 -1.40
N LEU A 96 9.98 -5.05 -1.72
CA LEU A 96 10.15 -6.00 -2.83
C LEU A 96 10.62 -7.37 -2.35
N SER A 97 11.40 -7.48 -1.27
CA SER A 97 11.94 -8.78 -0.85
C SER A 97 10.91 -9.84 -0.46
N LEU A 98 9.68 -9.42 -0.15
CA LEU A 98 8.55 -10.31 0.12
C LEU A 98 7.52 -10.33 -1.02
N ASP A 99 7.78 -9.62 -2.12
CA ASP A 99 6.89 -9.50 -3.28
C ASP A 99 7.41 -10.36 -4.44
N GLN A 100 7.00 -11.63 -4.46
CA GLN A 100 7.42 -12.59 -5.48
C GLN A 100 6.84 -12.29 -6.88
N GLY A 101 5.77 -11.49 -6.95
CA GLY A 101 5.03 -11.20 -8.19
C GLY A 101 5.37 -9.86 -8.84
N PHE A 102 6.28 -9.08 -8.24
CA PHE A 102 6.55 -7.69 -8.65
C PHE A 102 6.94 -7.56 -10.13
N LEU A 103 7.86 -8.41 -10.61
CA LEU A 103 8.36 -8.33 -11.99
C LEU A 103 7.36 -8.81 -13.05
N SER A 104 6.42 -9.66 -12.66
CA SER A 104 5.43 -10.28 -13.57
C SER A 104 4.07 -9.59 -13.56
N SER A 105 3.84 -8.69 -12.60
CA SER A 105 2.58 -7.98 -12.46
C SER A 105 2.56 -6.73 -13.32
N GLN A 106 1.37 -6.40 -13.81
CA GLN A 106 1.12 -5.14 -14.49
C GLN A 106 1.29 -3.99 -13.48
N GLN A 107 2.19 -3.06 -13.79
CA GLN A 107 2.52 -1.92 -12.97
C GLN A 107 1.97 -0.64 -13.60
N GLU A 108 1.51 0.27 -12.75
CA GLU A 108 1.04 1.58 -13.16
C GLU A 108 1.96 2.65 -12.60
N TYR A 109 2.39 3.56 -13.47
CA TYR A 109 3.26 4.68 -13.15
C TYR A 109 2.54 5.98 -13.47
N LEU A 110 2.47 6.88 -12.48
CA LEU A 110 1.96 8.23 -12.63
C LEU A 110 3.12 9.23 -12.52
N THR A 111 3.25 10.09 -13.52
CA THR A 111 4.21 11.19 -13.52
C THR A 111 3.48 12.51 -13.34
N PHE A 112 3.87 13.28 -12.33
CA PHE A 112 3.32 14.61 -12.07
C PHE A 112 4.36 15.67 -12.42
N ILE A 113 4.00 16.59 -13.32
CA ILE A 113 4.86 17.71 -13.71
C ILE A 113 4.34 18.97 -13.03
N TYR A 114 5.11 19.46 -12.07
CA TYR A 114 4.80 20.69 -11.33
C TYR A 114 5.63 21.87 -11.84
N PHE A 115 5.04 23.05 -11.80
CA PHE A 115 5.70 24.33 -12.00
C PHE A 115 5.56 25.16 -10.74
N LYS A 116 6.70 25.48 -10.14
CA LYS A 116 6.78 26.43 -9.03
C LYS A 116 6.75 27.84 -9.58
N ASP A 117 5.57 28.45 -9.52
CA ASP A 117 5.33 29.78 -10.07
C ASP A 117 5.98 30.84 -9.16
N PRO A 118 6.89 31.70 -9.66
CA PRO A 118 7.54 32.71 -8.82
C PRO A 118 6.59 33.85 -8.41
N ASP A 119 5.51 34.06 -9.15
CA ASP A 119 4.55 35.14 -8.92
C ASP A 119 3.34 34.68 -8.08
N GLN A 120 3.22 33.37 -7.82
CA GLN A 120 2.14 32.77 -7.05
C GLN A 120 2.69 31.90 -5.91
N ASN A 121 2.05 31.94 -4.74
CA ASN A 121 2.50 31.16 -3.57
C ASN A 121 2.04 29.69 -3.60
N PHE A 122 1.92 29.06 -4.78
CA PHE A 122 1.55 27.65 -4.91
C PHE A 122 2.18 27.00 -6.14
N ASP A 123 2.43 25.69 -6.04
CA ASP A 123 2.91 24.89 -7.16
C ASP A 123 1.74 24.51 -8.08
N ARG A 124 1.91 24.76 -9.38
CA ARG A 124 0.92 24.45 -10.42
C ARG A 124 1.17 23.06 -10.97
N LEU A 125 0.16 22.20 -10.96
CA LEU A 125 0.21 20.93 -11.68
C LEU A 125 -0.02 21.20 -13.17
N LEU A 126 1.03 21.09 -13.98
CA LEU A 126 0.95 21.34 -15.42
C LEU A 126 0.50 20.10 -16.19
N LYS A 127 0.91 18.92 -15.74
CA LYS A 127 0.64 17.66 -16.45
C LYS A 127 0.61 16.46 -15.50
N VAL A 128 -0.25 15.51 -15.83
CA VAL A 128 -0.25 14.16 -15.27
C VAL A 128 -0.13 13.17 -16.43
N ASP A 129 0.90 12.34 -16.42
CA ASP A 129 1.09 11.26 -17.39
C ASP A 129 0.90 9.90 -16.70
N ARG A 130 0.25 8.96 -17.41
CA ARG A 130 -0.01 7.60 -16.96
C ARG A 130 0.68 6.61 -17.90
N LEU A 131 1.43 5.67 -17.34
CA LEU A 131 2.09 4.58 -18.06
C LEU A 131 1.77 3.25 -17.38
N ILE A 132 1.28 2.29 -18.14
CA ILE A 132 1.04 0.93 -17.66
C ILE A 132 2.04 0.00 -18.34
N LYS A 133 2.74 -0.84 -17.57
CA LYS A 133 3.78 -1.76 -18.05
C LYS A 133 3.60 -3.17 -17.51
#